data_AF-A0A2T2U693-F1
#
_entry.id   AF-A0A2T2U693-F1
#
_cell.length_a   1.000
_cell.length_b   1.000
_cell.length_c   1.000
_cell.angle_alpha   90.00
_cell.angle_beta   90.00
_cell.angle_gamma   90.00
#
_symmetry.space_group_name_H-M   'P 1'
#
loop_
_entity.id
_entity.type
_entity.pdbx_description
1 polymer ?
#
loop_
_entity_poly.entity_id
_entity_poly.type
_entity_poly.pdbx_seq_one_letter_code
_entity_poly.pdbx_strand_id
1 'polypeptide(L)'
;MLNYIWAGLIIFSLVFALIIDVSELTQNRFRNQEPLPVKINFPDGYDRSADNQPIQVRLDSADYNRFYGTSGIAFDSTFAGTLVQSKDGTQVQFGGGDATSRLPETLNLIREYRADEDKVETAPLRSTDVSGSLQFNADSTAAQVGVTFGNVRFRKLRDISSAALDAAEGAANLALGLIGVLALFLGLLQIADEAGLIYNLSSLVQPILRPLFPRVPDNHPAMAMISLNLLANIFGLGNAATPLGIKAMEELQALNTTEETATDAMVMLLALNTSSVQLVPPVLLVAIMGLQINQLIFSITLATLCSTIVGATAAYFLARTDWFRSSSPIRNAGDVARDSQGNPLKASSDEASVRAETNDE
;
A
#
# COMPACT_ATOMS: atom_id res chain seq x y z
N MET A 1 -13.62 3.88 -18.63
CA MET A 1 -14.55 3.52 -17.52
C MET A 1 -13.87 3.53 -16.14
N LEU A 2 -12.63 3.05 -16.01
CA LEU A 2 -11.95 2.94 -14.71
C LEU A 2 -11.73 4.29 -13.99
N ASN A 3 -11.40 5.36 -14.72
CA ASN A 3 -11.17 6.69 -14.13
C ASN A 3 -12.41 7.28 -13.45
N TYR A 4 -13.61 7.01 -13.98
CA TYR A 4 -14.86 7.46 -13.37
C TYR A 4 -15.19 6.70 -12.09
N ILE A 5 -14.80 5.43 -12.00
CA ILE A 5 -14.98 4.62 -10.79
C ILE A 5 -14.08 5.17 -9.67
N TRP A 6 -12.81 5.43 -9.97
CA TRP A 6 -11.87 6.00 -8.99
C TRP A 6 -12.28 7.40 -8.55
N ALA A 7 -12.63 8.28 -9.49
CA ALA A 7 -13.14 9.60 -9.16
C ALA A 7 -14.42 9.51 -8.31
N GLY A 8 -15.32 8.59 -8.64
CA GLY A 8 -16.52 8.32 -7.86
C GLY A 8 -16.22 7.88 -6.43
N LEU A 9 -15.26 6.97 -6.23
CA LEU A 9 -14.84 6.49 -4.91
C LEU A 9 -14.21 7.61 -4.07
N ILE A 10 -13.35 8.46 -4.66
CA ILE A 10 -12.74 9.59 -3.97
C ILE A 10 -13.80 10.62 -3.57
N ILE A 11 -14.70 10.99 -4.48
CA ILE A 11 -15.77 11.93 -4.16
C ILE A 11 -16.68 11.34 -3.07
N PHE A 12 -17.04 10.07 -3.18
CA PHE A 12 -17.87 9.38 -2.19
C PHE A 12 -17.21 9.38 -0.80
N SER A 13 -15.90 9.09 -0.72
CA SER A 13 -15.19 9.07 0.57
C SER A 13 -15.12 10.45 1.22
N LEU A 14 -14.88 11.50 0.44
CA LEU A 14 -14.86 12.89 0.93
C LEU A 14 -16.25 13.35 1.40
N VAL A 15 -17.30 13.04 0.64
CA VAL A 15 -18.69 13.35 1.02
C VAL A 15 -19.08 12.58 2.27
N PHE A 16 -18.73 11.30 2.37
CA PHE A 16 -18.98 10.48 3.54
C PHE A 16 -18.28 11.03 4.79
N ALA A 17 -17.00 11.39 4.69
CA ALA A 17 -16.26 12.03 5.78
C ALA A 17 -16.91 13.35 6.21
N LEU A 18 -17.29 14.19 5.25
CA LEU A 18 -17.94 15.47 5.53
C LEU A 18 -19.28 15.28 6.26
N ILE A 19 -20.10 14.32 5.82
CA ILE A 19 -21.38 14.00 6.48
C ILE A 19 -21.15 13.57 7.93
N ILE A 20 -20.17 12.69 8.17
CA ILE A 20 -19.84 12.25 9.52
C ILE A 20 -19.33 13.42 10.36
N ASP A 21 -18.36 14.19 9.87
CA ASP A 21 -17.79 15.31 10.61
C ASP A 21 -18.84 16.38 10.94
N VAL A 22 -19.75 16.67 10.00
CA VAL A 22 -20.89 17.58 10.25
C VAL A 22 -21.83 16.99 11.31
N SER A 23 -22.12 15.69 11.26
CA SER A 23 -22.91 15.02 12.29
C SER A 23 -22.23 15.08 13.66
N GLU A 24 -20.91 14.86 13.73
CA GLU A 24 -20.14 14.91 14.98
C GLU A 24 -20.07 16.33 15.55
N LEU A 25 -19.95 17.35 14.69
CA LEU A 25 -19.98 18.76 15.07
C LEU A 25 -21.36 19.19 15.58
N THR A 26 -22.43 18.80 14.88
CA THR A 26 -23.81 19.15 15.27
C THR A 26 -24.25 18.48 16.57
N GLN A 27 -23.80 17.25 16.82
CA GLN A 27 -24.06 16.52 18.07
C GLN A 27 -23.09 16.89 19.20
N ASN A 28 -22.10 17.76 18.94
CA ASN A 28 -20.98 18.06 19.83
C ASN A 28 -20.37 16.78 20.47
N ARG A 29 -20.11 15.75 19.65
CA ARG A 29 -19.66 14.41 20.10
C ARG A 29 -18.46 14.48 21.05
N PHE A 30 -17.52 15.38 20.76
CA PHE A 30 -16.29 15.57 21.54
C PHE A 30 -16.43 16.55 22.70
N ARG A 31 -17.62 17.11 22.92
CA ARG A 31 -17.89 18.10 23.99
C ARG A 31 -16.90 19.26 23.95
N ASN A 32 -16.66 19.81 22.76
CA ASN A 32 -15.72 20.89 22.53
C ASN A 32 -16.04 22.08 23.46
N GLN A 33 -15.01 22.62 24.13
CA GLN A 33 -15.12 23.74 25.08
C GLN A 33 -15.93 23.45 26.37
N GLU A 34 -16.45 22.23 26.55
CA GLU A 34 -17.10 21.83 27.81
C GLU A 34 -16.04 21.23 28.76
N PRO A 35 -16.01 21.67 30.04
CA PRO A 35 -15.02 21.17 30.99
C PRO A 35 -15.37 19.76 31.48
N LEU A 36 -14.49 18.79 31.20
CA LEU A 36 -14.58 17.45 31.76
C LEU A 36 -14.09 17.48 33.22
N PRO A 37 -14.94 17.17 34.21
CA PRO A 37 -14.51 17.16 35.60
C PRO A 37 -13.55 16.00 35.86
N VAL A 38 -12.35 16.33 36.35
CA VAL A 38 -11.35 15.37 36.80
C VAL A 38 -10.85 15.73 38.19
N LYS A 39 -10.43 14.72 38.95
CA LYS A 39 -9.79 14.90 40.25
C LYS A 39 -8.30 14.69 40.10
N ILE A 40 -7.50 15.60 40.59
CA ILE A 40 -6.04 15.53 40.57
C ILE A 40 -5.56 15.26 41.99
N ASN A 41 -4.70 14.26 42.15
CA ASN A 41 -3.99 13.99 43.39
C ASN A 41 -2.50 14.33 43.22
N PHE A 42 -1.92 14.97 44.23
CA PHE A 42 -0.51 15.36 44.28
C PHE A 42 0.22 14.41 45.25
N PRO A 43 0.94 13.38 44.76
CA PRO A 43 1.60 12.40 45.62
C PRO A 43 2.58 13.02 46.62
N ASP A 44 3.28 14.06 46.19
CA ASP A 44 4.31 14.77 46.96
C ASP A 44 3.84 16.13 47.51
N GLY A 45 2.53 16.42 47.44
CA GLY A 45 1.94 17.72 47.81
C GLY A 45 2.07 18.79 46.71
N TYR A 46 1.19 19.79 46.68
CA TYR A 46 1.18 20.81 45.61
C TYR A 46 2.32 21.83 45.72
N ASP A 47 3.13 21.98 44.68
CA ASP A 47 4.19 23.00 44.58
C ASP A 47 3.84 24.03 43.51
N ARG A 48 3.67 25.28 43.94
CA ARG A 48 3.27 26.40 43.06
C ARG A 48 4.44 26.98 42.26
N SER A 49 5.67 26.56 42.54
CA SER A 49 6.89 27.03 41.89
C SER A 49 7.50 26.03 40.91
N ALA A 50 6.97 24.80 40.88
CA ALA A 50 7.44 23.76 39.99
C ALA A 50 6.85 23.90 38.58
N ASP A 51 7.72 24.04 37.58
CA ASP A 51 7.33 24.11 36.16
C ASP A 51 6.66 22.81 35.67
N ASN A 52 7.11 21.66 36.19
CA ASN A 52 6.57 20.34 35.87
C ASN A 52 6.40 19.55 37.16
N GLN A 53 5.17 19.18 37.49
CA GLN A 53 4.87 18.44 38.71
C GLN A 53 4.14 17.13 38.40
N PRO A 54 4.61 15.97 38.89
CA PRO A 54 3.91 14.71 38.71
C PRO A 54 2.56 14.71 39.44
N ILE A 55 1.53 14.21 38.79
CA ILE A 55 0.16 14.13 39.30
C ILE A 55 -0.49 12.79 38.96
N GLN A 56 -1.52 12.43 39.73
CA GLN A 56 -2.43 11.35 39.36
C GLN A 56 -3.79 11.94 38.99
N VAL A 57 -4.20 11.75 37.73
CA VAL A 57 -5.49 12.21 37.21
C VAL A 57 -6.51 11.10 37.39
N ARG A 58 -7.49 11.33 38.27
CA ARG A 58 -8.61 10.44 38.50
C ARG A 58 -9.83 10.88 37.69
N LEU A 59 -10.23 10.06 36.74
CA LEU A 59 -11.42 10.18 35.91
C LEU A 59 -12.46 9.15 36.34
N ASP A 60 -13.58 9.62 36.89
CA ASP A 60 -14.67 8.74 37.30
C ASP A 60 -15.46 8.25 36.06
N SER A 61 -15.71 6.94 35.99
CA SER A 61 -16.41 6.35 34.84
C SER A 61 -17.86 6.79 34.75
N ALA A 62 -18.54 7.08 35.87
CA ALA A 62 -19.91 7.60 35.85
C ALA A 62 -19.96 9.04 35.37
N ASP A 63 -18.99 9.87 35.79
CA ASP A 63 -18.89 11.25 35.33
C ASP A 63 -18.50 11.32 33.84
N TYR A 64 -17.59 10.47 33.39
CA TYR A 64 -17.24 10.31 31.98
C TYR A 64 -18.45 9.90 31.14
N ASN A 65 -19.18 8.86 31.58
CA ASN A 65 -20.35 8.35 30.89
C ASN A 65 -21.46 9.41 30.80
N ARG A 66 -21.69 10.17 31.87
CA ARG A 66 -22.64 11.29 31.88
C ARG A 66 -22.20 12.41 30.93
N PHE A 67 -20.92 12.75 30.94
CA PHE A 67 -20.37 13.83 30.12
C PHE A 67 -20.46 13.50 28.62
N TYR A 68 -20.02 12.31 28.20
CA TYR A 68 -20.06 11.90 26.80
C TYR A 68 -21.37 11.23 26.36
N GLY A 69 -22.34 11.04 27.27
CA GLY A 69 -23.59 10.34 26.97
C GLY A 69 -23.39 8.85 26.64
N THR A 70 -22.30 8.24 27.09
CA THR A 70 -22.01 6.82 26.90
C THR A 70 -22.60 6.00 28.06
N SER A 71 -22.93 4.73 27.82
CA SER A 71 -23.54 3.86 28.84
C SER A 71 -22.66 2.62 29.09
N GLY A 72 -22.33 2.37 30.35
CA GLY A 72 -21.73 1.09 30.77
C GLY A 72 -20.24 0.90 30.50
N ILE A 73 -19.49 1.96 30.16
CA ILE A 73 -18.04 1.86 29.98
C ILE A 73 -17.36 1.87 31.34
N ALA A 74 -16.64 0.80 31.67
CA ALA A 74 -15.74 0.71 32.82
C ALA A 74 -14.29 0.76 32.33
N PHE A 75 -13.43 1.53 33.00
CA PHE A 75 -12.03 1.73 32.65
C PHE A 75 -11.21 2.09 33.90
N ASP A 76 -9.87 2.07 33.77
CA ASP A 76 -8.97 2.49 34.85
C ASP A 76 -9.21 3.95 35.20
N SER A 77 -9.73 4.20 36.40
CA SER A 77 -10.14 5.54 36.78
C SER A 77 -8.97 6.47 37.10
N THR A 78 -7.72 5.99 37.10
CA THR A 78 -6.55 6.76 37.54
C THR A 78 -5.43 6.65 36.51
N PHE A 79 -4.97 7.79 36.03
CA PHE A 79 -3.92 7.92 35.03
C PHE A 79 -2.74 8.70 35.59
N ALA A 80 -1.52 8.27 35.28
CA ALA A 80 -0.34 9.08 35.53
C ALA A 80 -0.35 10.33 34.62
N GLY A 81 0.10 11.45 35.16
CA GLY A 81 0.17 12.71 34.43
C GLY A 81 1.18 13.69 35.02
N THR A 82 1.28 14.84 34.37
CA THR A 82 2.11 15.96 34.76
C THR A 82 1.29 17.24 34.68
N LEU A 83 1.32 18.03 35.75
CA LEU A 83 0.88 19.42 35.74
C LEU A 83 2.03 20.27 35.22
N VAL A 84 1.83 20.91 34.07
CA VAL A 84 2.84 21.76 33.44
C VAL A 84 2.43 23.21 33.63
N GLN A 85 3.24 23.98 34.34
CA GLN A 85 3.05 25.42 34.53
C GLN A 85 3.99 26.16 33.58
N SER A 86 3.43 26.98 32.70
CA SER A 86 4.18 27.80 31.75
C SER A 86 3.70 29.25 31.81
N LYS A 87 4.40 30.15 31.12
CA LYS A 87 3.99 31.55 30.93
C LYS A 87 2.64 31.68 30.22
N ASP A 88 2.27 30.68 29.42
CA ASP A 88 1.03 30.62 28.65
C ASP A 88 -0.15 30.01 29.44
N GLY A 89 0.06 29.62 30.71
CA GLY A 89 -0.97 29.03 31.58
C GLY A 89 -0.56 27.69 32.19
N THR A 90 -1.49 27.07 32.91
CA THR A 90 -1.32 25.75 33.53
C THR A 90 -2.02 24.67 32.72
N GLN A 91 -1.33 23.58 32.38
CA GLN A 91 -1.88 22.48 31.61
C GLN A 91 -1.81 21.17 32.39
N VAL A 92 -2.86 20.37 32.27
CA VAL A 92 -2.90 18.99 32.76
C VAL A 92 -2.56 18.09 31.58
N GLN A 93 -1.48 17.32 31.70
CA GLN A 93 -1.05 16.35 30.71
C GLN A 93 -1.16 14.94 31.30
N PHE A 94 -1.88 14.01 30.67
CA PHE A 94 -2.05 12.65 31.22
C PHE A 94 -2.26 11.60 30.14
N GLY A 95 -2.12 10.32 30.51
CA GLY A 95 -2.30 9.20 29.59
C GLY A 95 -1.20 9.09 28.51
N GLY A 96 -0.01 9.62 28.80
CA GLY A 96 1.20 9.44 27.99
C GLY A 96 2.28 8.66 28.76
N GLY A 97 3.27 8.14 28.04
CA GLY A 97 4.45 7.46 28.62
C GLY A 97 4.30 5.97 28.97
N ASP A 98 3.09 5.47 29.22
CA ASP A 98 2.84 4.04 29.47
C ASP A 98 1.81 3.49 28.47
N ALA A 99 2.27 2.64 27.55
CA ALA A 99 1.45 2.01 26.52
C ALA A 99 0.32 1.12 27.09
N THR A 100 0.38 0.77 28.37
CA THR A 100 -0.66 -0.04 29.03
C THR A 100 -1.83 0.81 29.56
N SER A 101 -1.65 2.12 29.72
CA SER A 101 -2.70 3.04 30.18
C SER A 101 -3.67 3.39 29.04
N ARG A 102 -4.70 2.56 28.85
CA ARG A 102 -5.71 2.77 27.79
C ARG A 102 -6.70 3.86 28.19
N LEU A 103 -6.63 4.99 27.52
CA LEU A 103 -7.66 6.03 27.62
C LEU A 103 -9.00 5.53 27.04
N PRO A 104 -10.13 5.98 27.60
CA PRO A 104 -11.44 5.77 26.98
C PRO A 104 -11.48 6.27 25.53
N GLU A 105 -12.27 5.60 24.68
CA GLU A 105 -12.27 5.80 23.22
C GLU A 105 -12.30 7.27 22.80
N THR A 106 -13.23 8.07 23.33
CA THR A 106 -13.35 9.49 22.94
C THR A 106 -12.12 10.31 23.30
N LEU A 107 -11.49 10.06 24.45
CA LEU A 107 -10.26 10.76 24.85
C LEU A 107 -9.07 10.29 24.02
N ASN A 108 -9.04 9.00 23.66
CA ASN A 108 -8.04 8.47 22.75
C ASN A 108 -8.17 9.11 21.34
N LEU A 109 -9.39 9.27 20.82
CA LEU A 109 -9.63 9.95 19.55
C LEU A 109 -9.20 11.43 19.58
N ILE A 110 -9.41 12.13 20.70
CA ILE A 110 -8.91 13.52 20.87
C ILE A 110 -7.38 13.53 20.90
N ARG A 111 -6.74 12.55 21.56
CA ARG A 111 -5.29 12.38 21.56
C ARG A 111 -4.77 12.16 20.14
N GLU A 112 -5.32 11.19 19.41
CA GLU A 112 -4.96 10.89 18.02
C GLU A 112 -5.11 12.11 17.10
N TYR A 113 -6.17 12.89 17.28
CA TYR A 113 -6.36 14.11 16.48
C TYR A 113 -5.26 15.16 16.70
N ARG A 114 -4.60 15.14 17.87
CA ARG A 114 -3.70 16.21 18.34
C ARG A 114 -2.24 15.80 18.41
N ALA A 115 -1.98 14.51 18.46
CA ALA A 115 -0.64 13.97 18.53
C ALA A 115 0.06 14.15 17.19
N ASP A 116 1.39 14.21 17.26
CA ASP A 116 2.26 14.05 16.11
C ASP A 116 2.12 12.61 15.59
N GLU A 117 2.06 12.41 14.27
CA GLU A 117 1.78 11.10 13.65
C GLU A 117 2.75 10.02 14.14
N ASP A 118 4.01 10.38 14.38
CA ASP A 118 5.06 9.47 14.83
C ASP A 118 4.99 9.07 16.31
N LYS A 119 4.15 9.71 17.14
CA LYS A 119 4.15 9.55 18.61
C LYS A 119 2.78 9.37 19.24
N VAL A 120 1.77 8.99 18.47
CA VAL A 120 0.37 8.93 18.90
C VAL A 120 0.14 8.09 20.17
N GLU A 121 0.75 6.91 20.27
CA GLU A 121 0.52 5.99 21.40
C GLU A 121 1.13 6.47 22.72
N THR A 122 2.22 7.23 22.65
CA THR A 122 2.99 7.69 23.82
C THR A 122 2.75 9.16 24.16
N ALA A 123 2.13 9.92 23.25
CA ALA A 123 1.83 11.33 23.43
C ALA A 123 0.82 11.54 24.56
N PRO A 124 1.10 12.44 25.52
CA PRO A 124 0.14 12.75 26.57
C PRO A 124 -1.02 13.56 26.00
N LEU A 125 -2.24 13.31 26.51
CA LEU A 125 -3.39 14.16 26.24
C LEU A 125 -3.22 15.47 27.02
N ARG A 126 -3.25 16.60 26.31
CA ARG A 126 -3.00 17.94 26.88
C ARG A 126 -4.28 18.76 26.97
N SER A 127 -4.62 19.20 28.18
CA SER A 127 -5.68 20.18 28.39
C SER A 127 -5.27 21.57 27.87
N THR A 128 -6.24 22.44 27.65
CA THR A 128 -5.99 23.89 27.59
C THR A 128 -5.70 24.43 28.99
N ASP A 129 -5.52 25.75 29.11
CA ASP A 129 -5.25 26.39 30.39
C ASP A 129 -6.32 26.07 31.44
N VAL A 130 -5.88 25.62 32.62
CA VAL A 130 -6.70 25.29 33.79
C VAL A 130 -6.44 26.21 34.98
N SER A 131 -5.57 27.22 34.88
CA SER A 131 -5.12 28.06 36.01
C SER A 131 -6.27 28.65 36.84
N GLY A 132 -7.41 28.98 36.22
CA GLY A 132 -8.58 29.54 36.91
C GLY A 132 -9.60 28.52 37.45
N SER A 133 -9.37 27.22 37.26
CA SER A 133 -10.37 26.17 37.50
C SER A 133 -9.95 25.12 38.54
N LEU A 134 -8.75 25.24 39.10
CA LEU A 134 -8.23 24.35 40.14
C LEU A 134 -8.86 24.67 41.50
N GLN A 135 -9.66 23.75 42.02
CA GLN A 135 -10.29 23.83 43.33
C GLN A 135 -9.64 22.83 44.28
N PHE A 136 -8.79 23.31 45.20
CA PHE A 136 -8.05 22.47 46.14
C PHE A 136 -8.91 22.04 47.34
N ASN A 137 -8.64 20.85 47.89
CA ASN A 137 -9.15 20.46 49.20
C ASN A 137 -8.46 21.24 50.33
N ALA A 138 -8.96 21.11 51.56
CA ALA A 138 -8.43 21.80 52.73
C ALA A 138 -6.91 21.55 52.97
N ASP A 139 -6.41 20.37 52.59
CA ASP A 139 -5.03 19.94 52.83
C ASP A 139 -4.09 20.16 51.63
N SER A 140 -4.57 20.76 50.53
CA SER A 140 -3.84 20.97 49.27
C SER A 140 -3.19 19.70 48.66
N THR A 141 -3.66 18.51 49.04
CA THR A 141 -3.19 17.21 48.54
C THR A 141 -3.97 16.74 47.31
N ALA A 142 -5.20 17.24 47.13
CA ALA A 142 -6.03 16.95 45.97
C ALA A 142 -6.72 18.22 45.46
N ALA A 143 -6.99 18.26 44.16
CA ALA A 143 -7.75 19.32 43.51
C ALA A 143 -8.82 18.75 42.57
N GLN A 144 -9.94 19.44 42.45
CA GLN A 144 -10.91 19.20 41.39
C GLN A 144 -10.72 20.25 40.30
N VAL A 145 -10.72 19.82 39.03
CA VAL A 145 -10.51 20.71 37.89
C VAL A 145 -11.38 20.29 36.72
N GLY A 146 -11.87 21.26 35.97
CA GLY A 146 -12.54 21.02 34.70
C GLY A 146 -11.52 21.08 33.56
N VAL A 147 -11.11 19.95 33.01
CA VAL A 147 -10.19 19.94 31.86
C VAL A 147 -10.96 20.12 30.57
N THR A 148 -10.62 21.16 29.83
CA THR A 148 -11.07 21.36 28.44
C THR A 148 -9.96 20.95 27.48
N PHE A 149 -10.34 20.35 26.36
CA PHE A 149 -9.41 20.04 25.28
C PHE A 149 -9.63 21.01 24.12
N GLY A 150 -8.61 21.22 23.29
CA GLY A 150 -8.81 22.06 22.12
C GLY A 150 -9.73 21.40 21.10
N ASN A 151 -10.38 22.23 20.29
CA ASN A 151 -11.48 21.82 19.45
C ASN A 151 -11.09 20.72 18.44
N VAL A 152 -11.85 19.62 18.43
CA VAL A 152 -11.80 18.60 17.39
C VAL A 152 -12.83 18.93 16.32
N ARG A 153 -12.38 19.10 15.07
CA ARG A 153 -13.23 19.42 13.91
C ARG A 153 -12.69 18.73 12.67
N PHE A 154 -13.58 18.31 11.77
CA PHE A 154 -13.22 17.76 10.46
C PHE A 154 -12.17 16.65 10.50
N ARG A 155 -12.24 15.77 11.51
CA ARG A 155 -11.22 14.74 11.72
C ARG A 155 -11.26 13.72 10.60
N LYS A 156 -12.46 13.22 10.23
CA LYS A 156 -12.56 12.21 9.18
C LYS A 156 -12.09 12.75 7.84
N LEU A 157 -12.41 14.00 7.53
CA LEU A 157 -11.95 14.65 6.31
C LEU A 157 -10.43 14.77 6.28
N ARG A 158 -9.81 15.14 7.41
CA ARG A 158 -8.35 15.17 7.56
C ARG A 158 -7.73 13.79 7.37
N ASP A 159 -8.24 12.78 8.08
CA ASP A 159 -7.71 11.41 8.06
C ASP A 159 -7.77 10.81 6.63
N ILE A 160 -8.88 11.00 5.91
CA ILE A 160 -9.00 10.54 4.51
C ILE A 160 -8.07 11.32 3.57
N SER A 161 -7.93 12.62 3.78
CA SER A 161 -7.08 13.47 2.94
C SER A 161 -5.60 13.12 3.11
N SER A 162 -5.14 12.90 4.35
CA SER A 162 -3.76 12.46 4.62
C SER A 162 -3.52 11.08 4.01
N ALA A 163 -4.41 10.11 4.25
CA ALA A 163 -4.26 8.78 3.67
C ALA A 163 -4.19 8.79 2.12
N ALA A 164 -4.90 9.71 1.47
CA ALA A 164 -4.82 9.88 0.02
C ALA A 164 -3.46 10.45 -0.43
N LEU A 165 -2.89 11.41 0.31
CA LEU A 165 -1.57 11.96 0.04
C LEU A 165 -0.46 10.92 0.30
N ASP A 166 -0.54 10.19 1.42
CA ASP A 166 0.42 9.13 1.78
C ASP A 166 0.43 8.01 0.73
N ALA A 167 -0.74 7.62 0.23
CA ALA A 167 -0.86 6.65 -0.85
C ALA A 167 -0.23 7.17 -2.16
N ALA A 168 -0.40 8.45 -2.48
CA ALA A 168 0.19 9.07 -3.66
C ALA A 168 1.73 9.14 -3.54
N GLU A 169 2.25 9.51 -2.38
CA GLU A 169 3.69 9.50 -2.09
C GLU A 169 4.27 8.09 -2.20
N GLY A 170 3.62 7.10 -1.58
CA GLY A 170 4.02 5.70 -1.68
C GLY A 170 4.06 5.21 -3.13
N ALA A 171 3.06 5.56 -3.94
CA ALA A 171 3.02 5.23 -5.36
C ALA A 171 4.14 5.91 -6.15
N ALA A 172 4.43 7.18 -5.88
CA ALA A 172 5.51 7.93 -6.54
C ALA A 172 6.90 7.36 -6.21
N ASN A 173 7.15 7.06 -4.94
CA ASN A 173 8.39 6.44 -4.48
C ASN A 173 8.60 5.07 -5.12
N LEU A 174 7.54 4.26 -5.20
CA LEU A 174 7.58 2.97 -5.90
C LEU A 174 7.89 3.16 -7.39
N ALA A 175 7.21 4.08 -8.08
CA ALA A 175 7.42 4.33 -9.50
C ALA A 175 8.87 4.76 -9.79
N LEU A 176 9.44 5.67 -8.99
CA LEU A 176 10.83 6.11 -9.11
C LEU A 176 11.81 4.94 -8.89
N GLY A 177 11.56 4.10 -7.88
CA GLY A 177 12.36 2.90 -7.64
C GLY A 177 12.32 1.93 -8.82
N LEU A 178 11.13 1.72 -9.40
CA LEU A 178 10.97 0.88 -10.58
C LEU A 178 11.73 1.45 -11.78
N ILE A 179 11.62 2.74 -12.11
CA ILE A 179 12.33 3.37 -13.24
C ILE A 179 13.84 3.07 -13.20
N GLY A 180 14.49 3.22 -12.04
CA GLY A 180 15.92 2.95 -11.90
C GLY A 180 16.28 1.49 -12.18
N VAL A 181 15.49 0.54 -11.64
CA VAL A 181 15.68 -0.90 -11.87
C VAL A 181 15.43 -1.25 -13.34
N LEU A 182 14.36 -0.71 -13.94
CA LEU A 182 14.03 -0.90 -15.35
C LEU A 182 15.15 -0.44 -16.27
N ALA A 183 15.65 0.78 -16.07
CA ALA A 183 16.73 1.35 -16.86
C ALA A 183 18.00 0.49 -16.78
N LEU A 184 18.37 0.03 -15.57
CA LEU A 184 19.53 -0.83 -15.36
C LEU A 184 19.41 -2.16 -16.11
N PHE A 185 18.30 -2.87 -15.95
CA PHE A 185 18.11 -4.18 -16.57
C PHE A 185 17.96 -4.08 -18.08
N LEU A 186 17.21 -3.10 -18.59
CA LEU A 186 17.09 -2.88 -20.03
C LEU A 186 18.44 -2.51 -20.66
N GLY A 187 19.26 -1.69 -19.98
CA GLY A 187 20.62 -1.38 -20.42
C GLY A 187 21.54 -2.62 -20.43
N LEU A 188 21.50 -3.44 -19.39
CA LEU A 188 22.26 -4.69 -19.34
C LEU A 188 21.85 -5.67 -20.44
N LEU A 189 20.55 -5.73 -20.74
CA LEU A 189 20.03 -6.56 -21.83
C LEU A 189 20.47 -6.06 -23.19
N GLN A 190 20.47 -4.75 -23.43
CA GLN A 190 20.99 -4.18 -24.67
C GLN A 190 22.47 -4.57 -24.88
N ILE A 191 23.28 -4.49 -23.82
CA ILE A 191 24.68 -4.95 -23.86
C ILE A 191 24.77 -6.45 -24.14
N ALA A 192 23.91 -7.27 -23.52
CA ALA A 192 23.89 -8.72 -23.73
C ALA A 192 23.44 -9.10 -25.14
N ASP A 193 22.56 -8.32 -25.76
CA ASP A 193 22.11 -8.49 -27.15
C ASP A 193 23.26 -8.21 -28.12
N GLU A 194 23.91 -7.06 -27.95
CA GLU A 194 25.07 -6.65 -28.75
C GLU A 194 26.26 -7.63 -28.59
N ALA A 195 26.40 -8.25 -27.41
CA ALA A 195 27.38 -9.31 -27.16
C ALA A 195 26.98 -10.68 -27.72
N GLY A 196 25.78 -10.84 -28.29
CA GLY A 196 25.24 -12.12 -28.77
C GLY A 196 24.89 -13.12 -27.65
N LEU A 197 24.94 -12.69 -26.39
CA LEU A 197 24.66 -13.54 -25.23
C LEU A 197 23.19 -13.93 -25.16
N ILE A 198 22.28 -13.03 -25.58
CA ILE A 198 20.85 -13.31 -25.64
C ILE A 198 20.56 -14.49 -26.57
N TYR A 199 21.20 -14.55 -27.75
CA TYR A 199 21.02 -15.66 -28.68
C TYR A 199 21.44 -16.99 -28.05
N ASN A 200 22.59 -17.01 -27.37
CA ASN A 200 23.09 -18.20 -26.68
C ASN A 200 22.17 -18.64 -25.53
N LEU A 201 21.71 -17.70 -24.70
CA LEU A 201 20.80 -17.99 -23.59
C LEU A 201 19.44 -18.46 -24.10
N SER A 202 18.93 -17.82 -25.16
CA SER A 202 17.69 -18.25 -25.82
C SER A 202 17.78 -19.67 -26.33
N SER A 203 18.91 -20.06 -26.95
CA SER A 203 19.13 -21.43 -27.46
C SER A 203 19.15 -22.49 -26.35
N LEU A 204 19.60 -22.13 -25.15
CA LEU A 204 19.63 -23.03 -23.99
C LEU A 204 18.23 -23.29 -23.44
N VAL A 205 17.36 -22.28 -23.44
CA VAL A 205 16.00 -22.35 -22.87
C VAL A 205 14.95 -22.75 -23.93
N GLN A 206 15.29 -22.58 -25.22
CA GLN A 206 14.47 -22.95 -26.37
C GLN A 206 13.85 -24.36 -26.32
N PRO A 207 14.55 -25.45 -25.92
CA PRO A 207 13.93 -26.78 -25.88
C PRO A 207 12.73 -26.87 -24.93
N ILE A 208 12.69 -26.04 -23.88
CA ILE A 208 11.59 -26.01 -22.91
C ILE A 208 10.46 -25.10 -23.41
N LEU A 209 10.79 -23.96 -24.03
CA LEU A 209 9.79 -22.96 -24.43
C LEU A 209 9.16 -23.24 -25.80
N ARG A 210 9.90 -23.82 -26.75
CA ARG A 210 9.38 -24.08 -28.11
C ARG A 210 8.09 -24.92 -28.13
N PRO A 211 7.91 -25.96 -27.29
CA PRO A 211 6.64 -26.67 -27.19
C PRO A 211 5.47 -25.83 -26.66
N LEU A 212 5.75 -24.82 -25.84
CA LEU A 212 4.74 -23.90 -25.27
C LEU A 212 4.36 -22.79 -26.25
N PHE A 213 5.27 -22.39 -27.14
CA PHE A 213 5.09 -21.33 -28.13
C PHE A 213 5.22 -21.84 -29.58
N PRO A 214 4.44 -22.85 -30.01
CA PRO A 214 4.66 -23.53 -31.29
C PRO A 214 4.37 -22.68 -32.54
N ARG A 215 3.69 -21.54 -32.38
CA ARG A 215 3.31 -20.64 -33.49
C ARG A 215 4.23 -19.42 -33.63
N VAL A 216 5.20 -19.27 -32.73
CA VAL A 216 6.21 -18.21 -32.84
C VAL A 216 7.30 -18.71 -33.80
N PRO A 217 7.66 -17.94 -34.84
CA PRO A 217 8.70 -18.35 -35.79
C PRO A 217 10.05 -18.59 -35.12
N ASP A 218 10.82 -19.54 -35.66
CA ASP A 218 12.19 -19.79 -35.20
C ASP A 218 13.04 -18.51 -35.39
N ASN A 219 13.89 -18.21 -34.40
CA ASN A 219 14.75 -17.01 -34.36
C ASN A 219 14.00 -15.65 -34.34
N HIS A 220 12.71 -15.64 -33.97
CA HIS A 220 11.97 -14.39 -33.73
C HIS A 220 12.37 -13.75 -32.38
N PRO A 221 12.56 -12.42 -32.30
CA PRO A 221 12.92 -11.72 -31.05
C PRO A 221 11.94 -11.96 -29.89
N ALA A 222 10.66 -12.22 -30.18
CA ALA A 222 9.67 -12.62 -29.18
C ALA A 222 10.17 -13.74 -28.25
N MET A 223 10.85 -14.77 -28.78
CA MET A 223 11.34 -15.88 -27.96
C MET A 223 12.44 -15.45 -26.97
N ALA A 224 13.29 -14.50 -27.36
CA ALA A 224 14.31 -13.93 -26.48
C ALA A 224 13.65 -13.13 -25.34
N MET A 225 12.68 -12.26 -25.66
CA MET A 225 11.97 -11.46 -24.67
C MET A 225 11.15 -12.31 -23.69
N ILE A 226 10.48 -13.35 -24.19
CA ILE A 226 9.79 -14.35 -23.34
C ILE A 226 10.78 -15.03 -22.41
N SER A 227 11.92 -15.48 -22.93
CA SER A 227 12.95 -16.15 -22.12
C SER A 227 13.45 -15.25 -20.99
N LEU A 228 13.74 -13.98 -21.29
CA LEU A 228 14.21 -12.99 -20.32
C LEU A 228 13.17 -12.67 -19.25
N ASN A 229 11.91 -12.49 -19.66
CA ASN A 229 10.80 -12.28 -18.73
C ASN A 229 10.65 -13.46 -17.75
N LEU A 230 10.71 -14.71 -18.24
CA LEU A 230 10.62 -15.90 -17.40
C LEU A 230 11.84 -16.04 -16.48
N LEU A 231 13.04 -15.74 -16.96
CA LEU A 231 14.26 -15.76 -16.13
C LEU A 231 14.19 -14.70 -15.02
N ALA A 232 13.71 -13.50 -15.31
CA ALA A 232 13.50 -12.46 -14.29
C ALA A 232 12.54 -12.93 -13.20
N ASN A 233 11.45 -13.61 -13.56
CA ASN A 233 10.56 -14.25 -12.58
C ASN A 233 11.28 -15.35 -11.78
N ILE A 234 11.97 -16.28 -12.45
CA ILE A 234 12.67 -17.40 -11.79
C ILE A 234 13.70 -16.94 -10.75
N PHE A 235 14.44 -15.87 -11.05
CA PHE A 235 15.45 -15.29 -10.16
C PHE A 235 14.91 -14.30 -9.12
N GLY A 236 13.59 -14.14 -9.01
CA GLY A 236 12.97 -13.25 -8.02
C GLY A 236 13.12 -11.76 -8.33
N LEU A 237 13.49 -11.42 -9.57
CA LEU A 237 13.60 -10.06 -10.10
C LEU A 237 12.25 -9.57 -10.65
N GLY A 238 11.14 -9.87 -9.95
CA GLY A 238 9.78 -9.65 -10.45
C GLY A 238 9.48 -8.21 -10.91
N ASN A 239 10.08 -7.21 -10.24
CA ASN A 239 9.97 -5.80 -10.62
C ASN A 239 10.57 -5.48 -12.00
N ALA A 240 11.52 -6.28 -12.48
CA ALA A 240 12.08 -6.21 -13.82
C ALA A 240 11.41 -7.21 -14.79
N ALA A 241 10.54 -8.11 -14.32
CA ALA A 241 9.89 -9.09 -15.19
C ALA A 241 8.74 -8.48 -15.99
N THR A 242 7.87 -7.71 -15.35
CA THR A 242 6.73 -7.01 -16.00
C THR A 242 7.11 -6.18 -17.24
N PRO A 243 8.11 -5.28 -17.23
CA PRO A 243 8.53 -4.54 -18.43
C PRO A 243 8.99 -5.45 -19.59
N LEU A 244 9.69 -6.55 -19.27
CA LEU A 244 10.16 -7.52 -20.25
C LEU A 244 8.99 -8.33 -20.80
N GLY A 245 7.99 -8.58 -19.97
CA GLY A 245 6.71 -9.18 -20.35
C GLY A 245 5.93 -8.27 -21.30
N ILE A 246 5.91 -6.96 -21.06
CA ILE A 246 5.27 -5.98 -21.96
C ILE A 246 5.98 -5.98 -23.31
N LYS A 247 7.31 -5.86 -23.36
CA LYS A 247 8.04 -5.97 -24.64
C LYS A 247 7.83 -7.33 -25.32
N ALA A 248 7.76 -8.43 -24.58
CA ALA A 248 7.43 -9.74 -25.14
C ALA A 248 6.01 -9.77 -25.73
N MET A 249 5.04 -9.12 -25.09
CA MET A 249 3.68 -8.97 -25.62
C MET A 249 3.64 -8.11 -26.87
N GLU A 250 4.40 -7.02 -26.94
CA GLU A 250 4.54 -6.18 -28.14
C GLU A 250 5.09 -6.99 -29.33
N GLU A 251 6.14 -7.78 -29.12
CA GLU A 251 6.70 -8.66 -30.15
C GLU A 251 5.74 -9.77 -30.59
N LEU A 252 4.92 -10.31 -29.67
CA LEU A 252 3.87 -11.25 -30.03
C LEU A 252 2.70 -10.58 -30.76
N GLN A 253 2.40 -9.33 -30.43
CA GLN A 253 1.37 -8.54 -31.09
C GLN A 253 1.77 -8.18 -32.52
N ALA A 254 3.05 -7.93 -32.80
CA ALA A 254 3.54 -7.71 -34.16
C ALA A 254 3.29 -8.91 -35.10
N LEU A 255 3.26 -10.14 -34.54
CA LEU A 255 2.92 -11.35 -35.28
C LEU A 255 1.41 -11.58 -35.43
N ASN A 256 0.59 -10.84 -34.69
CA ASN A 256 -0.86 -11.01 -34.61
C ASN A 256 -1.55 -10.45 -35.87
N THR A 257 -2.46 -11.24 -36.46
CA THR A 257 -3.25 -10.83 -37.62
C THR A 257 -4.52 -10.08 -37.26
N THR A 258 -4.93 -10.09 -35.98
CA THR A 258 -6.15 -9.43 -35.49
C THR A 258 -5.84 -8.70 -34.20
N GLU A 259 -5.70 -7.37 -34.28
CA GLU A 259 -5.19 -6.58 -33.15
C GLU A 259 -6.03 -6.71 -31.87
N GLU A 260 -7.34 -6.82 -32.00
CA GLU A 260 -8.27 -6.86 -30.86
C GLU A 260 -8.41 -8.26 -30.21
N THR A 261 -7.80 -9.30 -30.77
CA THR A 261 -7.93 -10.67 -30.27
C THR A 261 -6.58 -11.25 -29.89
N ALA A 262 -6.44 -11.72 -28.66
CA ALA A 262 -5.20 -12.32 -28.19
C ALA A 262 -4.89 -13.64 -28.89
N THR A 263 -3.61 -13.87 -29.20
CA THR A 263 -3.14 -15.16 -29.74
C THR A 263 -2.88 -16.17 -28.62
N ASP A 264 -2.88 -17.47 -28.93
CA ASP A 264 -2.56 -18.52 -27.96
C ASP A 264 -1.17 -18.32 -27.31
N ALA A 265 -0.22 -17.72 -28.04
CA ALA A 265 1.10 -17.38 -27.52
C ALA A 265 1.02 -16.29 -26.44
N MET A 266 0.21 -15.25 -26.66
CA MET A 266 -0.01 -14.19 -25.67
C MET A 266 -0.71 -14.73 -24.42
N VAL A 267 -1.72 -15.59 -24.60
CA VAL A 267 -2.41 -16.25 -23.49
C VAL A 267 -1.46 -17.15 -22.69
N MET A 268 -0.61 -17.94 -23.37
CA MET A 268 0.41 -18.76 -22.72
C MET A 268 1.39 -17.90 -21.93
N LEU A 269 1.91 -16.81 -22.51
CA LEU A 269 2.81 -15.89 -21.83
C LEU A 269 2.17 -15.28 -20.57
N LEU A 270 0.90 -14.89 -20.66
CA LEU A 270 0.14 -14.38 -19.52
C LEU A 270 -0.03 -15.44 -18.42
N ALA A 271 -0.36 -16.68 -18.79
CA ALA A 271 -0.49 -17.79 -17.84
C ALA A 271 0.82 -18.08 -17.11
N LEU A 272 1.95 -18.07 -17.83
CA LEU A 272 3.27 -18.25 -17.24
C LEU A 272 3.67 -17.09 -16.30
N ASN A 273 3.36 -15.84 -16.67
CA ASN A 273 3.62 -14.67 -15.82
C ASN A 273 2.73 -14.62 -14.58
N THR A 274 1.45 -14.99 -14.70
CA THR A 274 0.51 -15.01 -13.58
C THR A 274 0.86 -16.12 -12.58
N SER A 275 1.38 -17.23 -13.07
CA SER A 275 1.79 -18.36 -12.23
C SER A 275 3.18 -18.21 -11.61
N SER A 276 4.04 -17.36 -12.21
CA SER A 276 5.29 -16.84 -11.66
C SER A 276 6.18 -17.89 -10.98
N VAL A 277 6.76 -18.84 -11.75
CA VAL A 277 7.77 -19.77 -11.19
C VAL A 277 8.90 -18.98 -10.54
N GLN A 278 9.08 -19.14 -9.23
CA GLN A 278 10.20 -18.57 -8.48
C GLN A 278 11.08 -19.70 -7.92
N LEU A 279 12.33 -19.77 -8.35
CA LEU A 279 13.35 -20.61 -7.71
C LEU A 279 14.03 -19.86 -6.56
N VAL A 280 14.12 -18.54 -6.69
CA VAL A 280 14.62 -17.64 -5.66
C VAL A 280 13.46 -16.78 -5.17
N PRO A 281 13.32 -16.54 -3.85
CA PRO A 281 12.28 -15.66 -3.35
C PRO A 281 12.38 -14.25 -3.95
N PRO A 282 11.25 -13.53 -4.08
CA PRO A 282 11.27 -12.15 -4.56
C PRO A 282 12.25 -11.30 -3.74
N VAL A 283 13.07 -10.49 -4.42
CA VAL A 283 14.09 -9.64 -3.77
C VAL A 283 13.47 -8.73 -2.70
N LEU A 284 12.26 -8.24 -2.92
CA LEU A 284 11.50 -7.46 -1.92
C LEU A 284 11.23 -8.26 -0.64
N LEU A 285 10.86 -9.53 -0.77
CA LEU A 285 10.59 -10.40 0.38
C LEU A 285 11.89 -10.66 1.16
N VAL A 286 13.02 -10.83 0.45
CA VAL A 286 14.35 -10.93 1.07
C VAL A 286 14.69 -9.64 1.83
N ALA A 287 14.39 -8.48 1.26
CA ALA A 287 14.66 -7.18 1.88
C ALA A 287 13.84 -6.95 3.17
N ILE A 288 12.58 -7.41 3.20
CA ILE A 288 11.68 -7.23 4.36
C ILE A 288 11.95 -8.27 5.46
N MET A 289 12.21 -9.53 5.10
CA MET A 289 12.29 -10.64 6.04
C MET A 289 13.72 -11.06 6.41
N GLY A 290 14.73 -10.58 5.67
CA GLY A 290 16.12 -11.00 5.84
C GLY A 290 16.28 -12.52 5.76
N LEU A 291 17.04 -13.10 6.69
CA LEU A 291 17.35 -14.53 6.70
C LEU A 291 16.14 -15.45 7.01
N GLN A 292 15.05 -14.90 7.55
CA GLN A 292 13.85 -15.68 7.88
C GLN A 292 13.19 -16.26 6.61
N ILE A 293 13.44 -15.65 5.45
CA ILE A 293 12.91 -16.11 4.17
C ILE A 293 13.38 -17.51 3.77
N ASN A 294 14.50 -17.98 4.33
CA ASN A 294 15.06 -19.30 4.02
C ASN A 294 14.06 -20.43 4.35
N GLN A 295 13.19 -20.23 5.34
CA GLN A 295 12.13 -21.19 5.69
C GLN A 295 11.00 -21.24 4.65
N LEU A 296 10.85 -20.19 3.83
CA LEU A 296 9.78 -20.06 2.85
C LEU A 296 10.19 -20.47 1.44
N ILE A 297 11.49 -20.61 1.14
CA ILE A 297 11.99 -20.92 -0.20
C ILE A 297 11.30 -22.15 -0.78
N PHE A 298 11.32 -23.26 -0.04
CA PHE A 298 10.73 -24.52 -0.51
C PHE A 298 9.23 -24.38 -0.80
N SER A 299 8.48 -23.75 0.10
CA SER A 299 7.03 -23.56 -0.05
C SER A 299 6.70 -22.65 -1.24
N ILE A 300 7.47 -21.57 -1.44
CA ILE A 300 7.31 -20.65 -2.57
C ILE A 300 7.61 -21.37 -3.89
N THR A 301 8.74 -22.07 -3.97
CA THR A 301 9.12 -22.80 -5.18
C THR A 301 8.10 -23.89 -5.52
N LEU A 302 7.64 -24.65 -4.52
CA LEU A 302 6.65 -25.70 -4.74
C LEU A 302 5.31 -25.13 -5.21
N ALA A 303 4.79 -24.10 -4.53
CA ALA A 303 3.52 -23.48 -4.87
C ALA A 303 3.55 -22.86 -6.28
N THR A 304 4.61 -22.15 -6.62
CA THR A 304 4.77 -21.50 -7.93
C THR A 304 4.98 -22.52 -9.06
N LEU A 305 5.77 -23.58 -8.83
CA LEU A 305 5.90 -24.68 -9.79
C LEU A 305 4.55 -25.37 -10.06
N CYS A 306 3.79 -25.70 -9.02
CA CYS A 306 2.46 -26.29 -9.18
C CYS A 306 1.53 -25.35 -9.96
N SER A 307 1.50 -24.06 -9.59
CA SER A 307 0.70 -23.04 -10.29
C SER A 307 1.08 -22.95 -11.77
N THR A 308 2.37 -22.95 -12.10
CA THR A 308 2.81 -22.83 -13.49
C THR A 308 2.53 -24.07 -14.30
N ILE A 309 2.71 -25.27 -13.72
CA ILE A 309 2.35 -26.51 -14.41
C ILE A 309 0.85 -26.49 -14.74
N VAL A 310 0.00 -26.16 -13.77
CA VAL A 310 -1.46 -26.09 -13.98
C VAL A 310 -1.82 -25.00 -14.99
N GLY A 311 -1.27 -23.80 -14.86
CA GLY A 311 -1.55 -22.67 -15.76
C GLY A 311 -1.12 -22.94 -17.21
N ALA A 312 0.11 -23.43 -17.40
CA ALA A 312 0.65 -23.76 -18.72
C ALA A 312 -0.11 -24.92 -19.37
N THR A 313 -0.40 -25.99 -18.62
CA THR A 313 -1.15 -27.14 -19.15
C THR A 313 -2.58 -26.74 -19.48
N ALA A 314 -3.27 -25.99 -18.61
CA ALA A 314 -4.61 -25.49 -18.88
C ALA A 314 -4.63 -24.62 -20.15
N ALA A 315 -3.74 -23.65 -20.28
CA ALA A 315 -3.63 -22.82 -21.48
C ALA A 315 -3.38 -23.66 -22.74
N TYR A 316 -2.46 -24.63 -22.66
CA TYR A 316 -2.11 -25.51 -23.77
C TYR A 316 -3.26 -26.41 -24.24
N PHE A 317 -4.05 -26.97 -23.30
CA PHE A 317 -5.18 -27.84 -23.63
C PHE A 317 -6.41 -27.04 -24.06
N LEU A 318 -6.72 -25.93 -23.40
CA LEU A 318 -7.85 -25.06 -23.75
C LEU A 318 -7.70 -24.52 -25.18
N ALA A 319 -6.49 -24.10 -25.56
CA ALA A 319 -6.15 -23.64 -26.92
C ALA A 319 -6.46 -24.67 -28.03
N ARG A 320 -6.56 -25.97 -27.69
CA ARG A 320 -6.87 -27.05 -28.64
C ARG A 320 -8.34 -27.42 -28.73
N THR A 321 -9.16 -26.97 -27.79
CA THR A 321 -10.60 -27.22 -27.85
C THR A 321 -11.23 -26.41 -28.98
N ASP A 322 -12.24 -26.96 -29.65
CA ASP A 322 -12.84 -26.36 -30.85
C ASP A 322 -13.39 -24.96 -30.59
N TRP A 323 -13.91 -24.71 -29.38
CA TRP A 323 -14.40 -23.40 -28.97
C TRP A 323 -13.30 -22.33 -29.05
N PHE A 324 -12.19 -22.50 -28.33
CA PHE A 324 -11.11 -21.50 -28.28
C PHE A 324 -10.28 -21.48 -29.57
N ARG A 325 -10.14 -22.62 -30.23
CA ARG A 325 -9.43 -22.70 -31.51
C ARG A 325 -10.13 -21.90 -32.60
N SER A 326 -11.47 -21.81 -32.57
CA SER A 326 -12.24 -21.03 -33.54
C SER A 326 -11.96 -19.53 -33.46
N SER A 327 -11.72 -19.00 -32.25
CA SER A 327 -11.43 -17.59 -31.99
C SER A 327 -9.96 -17.19 -32.17
N SER A 328 -9.03 -18.15 -32.27
CA SER A 328 -7.59 -17.83 -32.39
C SER A 328 -7.27 -17.16 -33.74
N PRO A 329 -6.62 -15.97 -33.74
CA PRO A 329 -6.22 -15.26 -34.95
C PRO A 329 -5.18 -16.03 -35.79
N ILE A 330 -4.28 -16.75 -35.13
CA ILE A 330 -3.22 -17.54 -35.75
C ILE A 330 -3.55 -19.02 -35.53
N ARG A 331 -3.91 -19.76 -36.57
CA ARG A 331 -4.31 -21.19 -36.43
C ARG A 331 -3.16 -22.13 -36.78
N ASN A 332 -2.37 -21.76 -37.78
CA ASN A 332 -1.18 -22.47 -38.24
C ASN A 332 0.04 -21.54 -38.15
N ALA A 333 1.25 -22.12 -38.10
CA ALA A 333 2.50 -21.36 -38.07
C ALA A 333 2.70 -20.45 -39.30
N GLY A 334 2.00 -20.73 -40.41
CA GLY A 334 2.01 -19.90 -41.62
C GLY A 334 1.15 -18.63 -41.50
N ASP A 335 0.22 -18.58 -40.55
CA ASP A 335 -0.81 -17.53 -40.44
C ASP A 335 -0.31 -16.29 -39.68
N VAL A 336 1.00 -16.16 -39.46
CA VAL A 336 1.62 -14.99 -38.80
C VAL A 336 1.67 -13.80 -39.76
N ALA A 337 1.58 -12.59 -39.21
CA ALA A 337 1.73 -11.37 -39.99
C ALA A 337 3.17 -11.24 -40.57
N ARG A 338 3.27 -10.77 -41.83
CA ARG A 338 4.53 -10.70 -42.59
C ARG A 338 4.68 -9.36 -43.31
N ASP A 339 5.94 -8.96 -43.53
CA ASP A 339 6.29 -7.79 -44.33
C ASP A 339 6.11 -8.04 -45.85
N SER A 340 6.32 -7.01 -46.66
CA SER A 340 6.24 -7.08 -48.12
C SER A 340 7.26 -8.01 -48.78
N GLN A 341 8.29 -8.44 -48.03
CA GLN A 341 9.32 -9.39 -48.47
C GLN A 341 9.03 -10.82 -47.99
N GLY A 342 7.94 -11.03 -47.24
CA GLY A 342 7.51 -12.33 -46.71
C GLY A 342 8.19 -12.72 -45.40
N ASN A 343 8.93 -11.83 -44.73
CA ASN A 343 9.51 -12.10 -43.42
C ASN A 343 8.47 -11.86 -42.31
N PRO A 344 8.50 -12.60 -41.18
CA PRO A 344 7.66 -12.29 -40.04
C PRO A 344 7.91 -10.87 -39.51
N LEU A 345 6.84 -10.13 -39.22
CA LEU A 345 6.92 -8.78 -38.65
C LEU A 345 7.52 -8.81 -37.25
N LYS A 346 8.32 -7.79 -36.92
CA LYS A 346 8.90 -7.56 -35.59
C LYS A 346 8.33 -6.25 -35.04
N ALA A 347 8.29 -6.11 -33.72
CA ALA A 347 7.99 -4.80 -33.14
C ALA A 347 9.11 -3.83 -33.52
N SER A 348 8.78 -2.64 -34.03
CA SER A 348 9.79 -1.62 -34.28
C SER A 348 10.26 -1.05 -32.94
N SER A 349 11.58 -0.83 -32.79
CA SER A 349 12.15 -0.19 -31.59
C SER A 349 11.67 1.25 -31.35
N ASP A 350 11.00 1.85 -32.35
CA ASP A 350 10.62 3.27 -32.37
C ASP A 350 9.11 3.53 -32.20
N GLU A 351 8.21 2.56 -32.42
CA GLU A 351 6.75 2.81 -32.34
C GLU A 351 6.21 2.96 -30.90
N ALA A 352 6.96 2.52 -29.88
CA ALA A 352 6.62 2.80 -28.49
C ALA A 352 6.70 4.31 -28.16
N SER A 353 7.42 5.10 -28.96
CA SER A 353 7.50 6.57 -28.82
C SER A 353 6.37 7.31 -29.56
N VAL A 354 5.85 6.74 -30.65
CA VAL A 354 4.86 7.40 -31.52
C VAL A 354 3.40 7.18 -31.05
N ARG A 355 3.11 6.06 -30.39
CA ARG A 355 1.75 5.80 -29.83
C ARG A 355 1.47 6.51 -28.51
N ALA A 356 2.49 7.06 -27.84
CA ALA A 356 2.32 7.91 -26.67
C ALA A 356 1.88 9.35 -27.03
N GLU A 357 2.17 9.81 -28.26
CA GLU A 357 1.80 11.15 -28.72
C GLU A 357 0.43 11.22 -29.41
N THR A 358 -0.19 10.07 -29.76
CA THR A 358 -1.45 10.03 -30.53
C THR A 358 -2.70 9.75 -29.70
N ASN A 359 -2.58 9.62 -28.37
CA ASN A 359 -3.70 9.50 -27.44
C ASN A 359 -3.97 10.76 -26.61
N ASP A 360 -3.30 11.87 -26.91
CA ASP A 360 -3.66 13.22 -26.47
C ASP A 360 -4.35 13.97 -27.63
N GLU A 361 -5.54 13.52 -28.05
CA GLU A 361 -6.55 14.35 -28.74
C GLU A 361 -7.97 14.00 -28.28
#